data_AF-A0A0C3RP70-F1
#
_entry.id   AF-A0A0C3RP70-F1
#
_cell.length_a   1.000
_cell.length_b   1.000
_cell.length_c   1.000
_cell.angle_alpha   90.00
_cell.angle_beta   90.00
_cell.angle_gamma   90.00
#
_symmetry.space_group_name_H-M   'P 1'
#
loop_
_entity.id
_entity.type
_entity.pdbx_description
1 polymer ?
#
loop_
_entity_poly.entity_id
_entity_poly.type
_entity_poly.pdbx_seq_one_letter_code
_entity_poly.pdbx_strand_id
1 'polypeptide(L)'
;MNAGRFFIAMIAMGLLASCASMTSHEAIRNVNAAKNAKTRSDHNALAKHHEDTAREMEAKISEQKKLLEQYENEQLYGWQSHNLKSQTTALIRKYEQTARSNMKQAATHRQMALGYHYAIQGGQAPRAGNN
;
A
#
# COMPACT_ATOMS: atom_id res chain seq x y z
N MET A 1 -42.64 33.23 -11.61
CA MET A 1 -41.62 32.35 -12.21
C MET A 1 -40.30 32.74 -11.58
N ASN A 2 -39.87 31.96 -10.59
CA ASN A 2 -38.92 32.43 -9.59
C ASN A 2 -37.53 31.90 -9.98
N ALA A 3 -36.67 32.82 -10.40
CA ALA A 3 -35.31 32.61 -10.90
C ALA A 3 -34.32 32.21 -9.77
N GLY A 4 -34.66 31.17 -9.02
CA GLY A 4 -33.94 30.73 -7.81
C GLY A 4 -33.23 29.39 -7.94
N ARG A 5 -32.87 28.90 -9.14
CA ARG A 5 -32.38 27.52 -9.28
C ARG A 5 -31.18 27.29 -10.21
N PHE A 6 -30.47 28.33 -10.65
CA PHE A 6 -29.37 28.15 -11.61
C PHE A 6 -28.00 28.71 -11.20
N PHE A 7 -27.80 29.05 -9.92
CA PHE A 7 -26.50 29.55 -9.43
C PHE A 7 -25.76 28.61 -8.45
N ILE A 8 -26.18 27.36 -8.30
CA ILE A 8 -25.40 26.33 -7.55
C ILE A 8 -24.88 25.28 -8.54
N ALA A 9 -24.27 25.74 -9.61
CA ALA A 9 -23.65 24.89 -10.63
C ALA A 9 -22.34 25.49 -11.15
N MET A 10 -21.51 26.07 -10.26
CA MET A 10 -20.12 26.45 -10.58
C MET A 10 -19.24 26.38 -9.33
N ILE A 11 -19.20 25.22 -8.67
CA ILE A 11 -18.03 24.83 -7.87
C ILE A 11 -17.46 23.55 -8.50
N ALA A 12 -17.16 23.65 -9.79
CA ALA A 12 -16.05 22.92 -10.38
C ALA A 12 -14.79 23.73 -10.07
N MET A 13 -14.48 23.85 -8.77
CA MET A 13 -13.22 24.46 -8.35
C MET A 13 -12.15 23.41 -8.58
N GLY A 14 -11.55 23.51 -9.77
CA GLY A 14 -10.35 22.79 -10.11
C GLY A 14 -9.25 23.10 -9.11
N LEU A 15 -8.60 22.04 -8.64
CA LEU A 15 -7.19 22.00 -8.25
C LEU A 15 -6.83 20.53 -7.97
N LEU A 16 -6.48 19.82 -9.03
CA LEU A 16 -5.47 18.76 -8.96
C LEU A 16 -4.43 19.03 -10.05
N ALA A 17 -3.92 20.27 -10.07
CA ALA A 17 -2.63 20.57 -10.67
C ALA A 17 -1.53 20.04 -9.72
N SER A 18 -1.40 18.71 -9.66
CA SER A 18 -0.17 18.01 -9.31
C SER A 18 -0.40 16.52 -9.51
N CYS A 19 -0.49 16.08 -10.77
CA CYS A 19 0.15 14.80 -11.08
C CYS A 19 1.67 15.05 -11.04
N ALA A 20 2.22 15.35 -9.86
CA ALA A 20 3.61 15.10 -9.62
C ALA A 20 3.77 13.60 -9.85
N SER A 21 4.57 13.26 -10.84
CA SER A 21 4.92 11.91 -11.23
C SER A 21 5.59 11.15 -10.09
N MET A 22 4.84 10.75 -9.04
CA MET A 22 5.29 9.75 -8.05
C MET A 22 5.39 8.35 -8.68
N THR A 23 4.94 8.18 -9.92
CA THR A 23 4.61 6.87 -10.47
C THR A 23 5.78 6.16 -11.14
N SER A 24 6.80 6.89 -11.60
CA SER A 24 7.94 6.30 -12.31
C SER A 24 9.24 6.44 -11.52
N HIS A 25 9.65 7.65 -11.13
CA HIS A 25 10.94 7.82 -10.48
C HIS A 25 10.98 7.19 -9.08
N GLU A 26 9.92 7.32 -8.27
CA GLU A 26 9.89 6.70 -6.94
C GLU A 26 9.72 5.19 -7.02
N ALA A 27 8.87 4.69 -7.92
CA ALA A 27 8.73 3.26 -8.18
C ALA A 27 10.05 2.64 -8.66
N ILE A 28 10.75 3.28 -9.61
CA ILE A 28 12.06 2.85 -10.11
C ILE A 28 13.12 2.92 -9.00
N ARG A 29 13.13 3.99 -8.19
CA ARG A 29 14.04 4.14 -7.05
C ARG A 29 13.80 3.06 -5.99
N ASN A 30 12.55 2.73 -5.69
CA ASN A 30 12.21 1.65 -4.76
C ASN A 30 12.61 0.28 -5.30
N VAL A 31 12.39 0.01 -6.60
CA VAL A 31 12.85 -1.23 -7.23
C VAL A 31 14.38 -1.33 -7.20
N ASN A 32 15.08 -0.24 -7.49
CA ASN A 32 16.55 -0.19 -7.44
C ASN A 32 17.07 -0.33 -6.01
N ALA A 33 16.42 0.29 -5.02
CA ALA A 33 16.76 0.13 -3.61
C ALA A 33 16.56 -1.33 -3.14
N ALA A 34 15.46 -1.97 -3.56
CA ALA A 34 15.19 -3.37 -3.27
C ALA A 34 16.24 -4.32 -3.89
N LYS A 35 16.67 -4.05 -5.12
CA LYS A 35 17.71 -4.83 -5.81
C LYS A 35 19.12 -4.62 -5.26
N ASN A 36 19.41 -3.42 -4.75
CA ASN A 36 20.74 -3.05 -4.24
C ASN A 36 20.89 -3.19 -2.72
N ALA A 37 19.88 -3.72 -2.02
CA ALA A 37 19.98 -4.00 -0.59
C ALA A 37 21.13 -4.98 -0.32
N LYS A 38 22.16 -4.52 0.40
CA LYS A 38 23.40 -5.27 0.64
C LYS A 38 23.60 -5.62 2.11
N THR A 39 22.83 -5.01 3.00
CA THR A 39 22.99 -5.17 4.45
C THR A 39 21.72 -5.65 5.12
N ARG A 40 21.86 -6.21 6.32
CA ARG A 40 20.74 -6.54 7.21
C ARG A 40 19.82 -5.33 7.46
N SER A 41 20.41 -4.15 7.61
CA SER A 41 19.65 -2.91 7.85
C SER A 41 18.80 -2.54 6.64
N ASP A 42 19.34 -2.67 5.42
CA ASP A 42 18.59 -2.39 4.19
C ASP A 42 17.37 -3.31 4.05
N HIS A 43 17.56 -4.61 4.29
CA HIS A 43 16.46 -5.57 4.26
C HIS A 43 15.42 -5.32 5.36
N ASN A 44 15.83 -4.91 6.57
CA ASN A 44 14.88 -4.51 7.61
C ASN A 44 14.09 -3.26 7.21
N ALA A 45 14.72 -2.27 6.58
CA ALA A 45 14.05 -1.07 6.10
C ALA A 45 13.02 -1.38 5.02
N LEU A 46 13.38 -2.23 4.05
CA LEU A 46 12.45 -2.69 3.00
C LEU A 46 11.30 -3.50 3.59
N ALA A 47 11.56 -4.39 4.54
CA ALA A 47 10.50 -5.12 5.23
C ALA A 47 9.50 -4.17 5.89
N LYS A 48 10.00 -3.18 6.63
CA LYS A 48 9.16 -2.17 7.28
C LYS A 48 8.33 -1.37 6.26
N HIS A 49 8.93 -0.94 5.15
CA HIS A 49 8.21 -0.22 4.09
C HIS A 49 7.02 -1.03 3.54
N HIS A 50 7.22 -2.32 3.29
CA HIS A 50 6.14 -3.19 2.83
C HIS A 50 5.08 -3.45 3.91
N GLU A 51 5.49 -3.61 5.18
CA GLU A 51 4.56 -3.70 6.32
C GLU A 51 3.70 -2.43 6.45
N ASP A 52 4.31 -1.24 6.33
CA ASP A 52 3.61 0.04 6.36
C ASP A 52 2.62 0.17 5.19
N THR A 53 3.05 -0.19 3.98
CA THR A 53 2.17 -0.20 2.80
C THR A 53 0.99 -1.15 2.99
N ALA A 54 1.21 -2.34 3.58
CA ALA A 54 0.14 -3.28 3.84
C ALA A 54 -0.86 -2.77 4.89
N ARG A 55 -0.38 -2.11 5.96
CA ARG A 55 -1.24 -1.43 6.94
C ARG A 55 -2.08 -0.32 6.31
N GLU A 56 -1.52 0.45 5.38
CA GLU A 56 -2.27 1.46 4.64
C GLU A 56 -3.39 0.82 3.81
N MET A 57 -3.12 -0.32 3.17
CA MET A 57 -4.16 -1.05 2.42
C MET A 57 -5.25 -1.60 3.34
N GLU A 58 -4.90 -2.08 4.53
CA GLU A 58 -5.88 -2.52 5.54
C GLU A 58 -6.80 -1.39 6.00
N ALA A 59 -6.27 -0.19 6.21
CA ALA A 59 -7.07 1.00 6.52
C ALA A 59 -8.05 1.32 5.38
N LYS A 60 -7.57 1.29 4.12
CA LYS A 60 -8.42 1.48 2.93
C LYS A 60 -9.49 0.39 2.80
N ILE A 61 -9.17 -0.87 3.09
CA ILE A 61 -10.16 -1.96 3.11
C ILE A 61 -11.26 -1.68 4.13
N SER A 62 -10.89 -1.23 5.34
CA SER A 62 -11.87 -0.89 6.38
C SER A 62 -12.82 0.23 5.93
N GLU A 63 -12.29 1.29 5.31
CA GLU A 63 -13.08 2.39 4.76
C GLU A 63 -14.04 1.91 3.67
N GLN A 64 -13.56 1.13 2.70
CA GLN A 64 -14.39 0.62 1.61
C GLN A 64 -15.46 -0.36 2.11
N LYS A 65 -15.19 -1.15 3.16
CA LYS A 65 -16.19 -2.03 3.79
C LYS A 65 -17.33 -1.23 4.43
N LYS A 66 -17.01 -0.14 5.14
CA LYS A 66 -18.03 0.77 5.70
C LYS A 66 -18.88 1.41 4.61
N LEU A 67 -18.25 1.82 3.52
CA LEU A 67 -18.96 2.41 2.38
C LEU A 67 -19.87 1.39 1.68
N LEU A 68 -19.40 0.14 1.53
CA LEU A 68 -20.22 -0.93 0.98
C LEU A 68 -21.44 -1.22 1.86
N GLU A 69 -21.25 -1.29 3.19
CA GLU A 69 -22.32 -1.46 4.15
C GLU A 69 -23.36 -0.32 4.05
N GLN A 70 -22.92 0.94 3.89
CA GLN A 70 -23.83 2.06 3.64
C GLN A 70 -24.66 1.86 2.37
N TYR A 71 -24.02 1.50 1.25
CA TYR A 71 -24.73 1.25 -0.01
C TYR A 71 -25.67 0.04 0.05
N GLU A 72 -25.36 -0.95 0.88
CA GLU A 72 -26.20 -2.12 1.13
C GLU A 72 -27.43 -1.78 1.98
N ASN A 73 -27.28 -0.89 2.95
CA ASN A 73 -28.35 -0.46 3.86
C ASN A 73 -29.23 0.66 3.29
N GLU A 74 -28.73 1.45 2.34
CA GLU A 74 -29.50 2.48 1.65
C GLU A 74 -30.37 1.87 0.54
N GLN A 75 -31.62 2.36 0.40
CA GLN A 75 -32.49 2.01 -0.73
C GLN A 75 -32.06 2.75 -2.00
N LEU A 76 -30.84 2.49 -2.47
CA LEU A 76 -30.35 2.96 -3.75
C LEU A 76 -30.97 2.09 -4.86
N TYR A 77 -31.61 2.73 -5.83
CA TYR A 77 -32.30 2.04 -6.92
C TYR A 77 -31.51 2.05 -8.24
N GLY A 78 -31.79 1.05 -9.08
CA GLY A 78 -31.32 0.99 -10.46
C GLY A 78 -29.82 0.72 -10.63
N TRP A 79 -29.32 1.03 -11.83
CA TRP A 79 -27.95 0.73 -12.26
C TRP A 79 -26.88 1.40 -11.39
N GLN A 80 -27.15 2.60 -10.87
CA GLN A 80 -26.21 3.36 -10.03
C GLN A 80 -25.89 2.61 -8.73
N SER A 81 -26.90 2.05 -8.07
CA SER A 81 -26.74 1.22 -6.86
C SER A 81 -25.84 0.01 -7.12
N HIS A 82 -26.12 -0.74 -8.19
CA HIS A 82 -25.35 -1.92 -8.55
C HIS A 82 -23.89 -1.57 -8.92
N ASN A 83 -23.72 -0.48 -9.68
CA ASN A 83 -22.40 0.00 -10.09
C ASN A 83 -21.54 0.46 -8.91
N LEU A 84 -22.12 1.16 -7.93
CA LEU A 84 -21.39 1.57 -6.71
C LEU A 84 -20.94 0.35 -5.90
N LYS A 85 -21.84 -0.61 -5.63
CA LYS A 85 -21.52 -1.84 -4.89
C LYS A 85 -20.43 -2.66 -5.58
N SER A 86 -20.54 -2.82 -6.89
CA SER A 86 -19.57 -3.57 -7.69
C SER A 86 -18.19 -2.92 -7.67
N GLN A 87 -18.12 -1.59 -7.87
CA GLN A 87 -16.86 -0.84 -7.82
C GLN A 87 -16.21 -0.91 -6.44
N THR A 88 -16.97 -0.71 -5.36
CA THR A 88 -16.45 -0.80 -3.99
C THR A 88 -15.94 -2.21 -3.68
N THR A 89 -16.66 -3.24 -4.11
CA THR A 89 -16.21 -4.64 -3.98
C THR A 89 -14.91 -4.90 -4.72
N ALA A 90 -14.77 -4.35 -5.94
CA ALA A 90 -13.54 -4.48 -6.72
C ALA A 90 -12.35 -3.77 -6.04
N LEU A 91 -12.57 -2.58 -5.46
CA LEU A 91 -11.55 -1.86 -4.68
C LEU A 91 -11.10 -2.66 -3.45
N ILE A 92 -12.03 -3.23 -2.68
CA ILE A 92 -11.70 -4.10 -1.53
C ILE A 92 -10.78 -5.24 -1.98
N ARG A 93 -11.17 -5.98 -3.03
CA ARG A 93 -10.36 -7.10 -3.55
C ARG A 93 -8.96 -6.66 -3.98
N LYS A 94 -8.86 -5.51 -4.65
CA LYS A 94 -7.58 -4.95 -5.09
C LYS A 94 -6.68 -4.64 -3.90
N TYR A 95 -7.19 -3.92 -2.90
CA TYR A 95 -6.41 -3.57 -1.71
C TYR A 95 -6.00 -4.81 -0.92
N GLU A 96 -6.89 -5.80 -0.80
CA GLU A 96 -6.55 -7.08 -0.16
C GLU A 96 -5.40 -7.81 -0.89
N GLN A 97 -5.43 -7.84 -2.21
CA GLN A 97 -4.34 -8.43 -3.00
C GLN A 97 -3.03 -7.66 -2.79
N THR A 98 -3.07 -6.33 -2.80
CA THR A 98 -1.90 -5.49 -2.55
C THR A 98 -1.36 -5.67 -1.14
N ALA A 99 -2.21 -5.74 -0.11
CA ALA A 99 -1.82 -5.99 1.27
C ALA A 99 -1.11 -7.35 1.39
N ARG A 100 -1.70 -8.42 0.85
CA ARG A 100 -1.08 -9.76 0.84
C ARG A 100 0.26 -9.78 0.12
N SER A 101 0.36 -9.12 -1.03
CA SER A 101 1.61 -9.04 -1.79
C SER A 101 2.71 -8.34 -1.01
N ASN A 102 2.39 -7.21 -0.37
CA ASN A 102 3.34 -6.48 0.45
C ASN A 102 3.76 -7.27 1.69
N MET A 103 2.83 -7.95 2.38
CA MET A 103 3.20 -8.81 3.52
C MET A 103 4.13 -9.95 3.11
N LYS A 104 3.95 -10.54 1.92
CA LYS A 104 4.90 -11.54 1.38
C LYS A 104 6.28 -10.94 1.14
N GLN A 105 6.36 -9.75 0.53
CA GLN A 105 7.64 -9.06 0.30
C GLN A 105 8.33 -8.68 1.61
N ALA A 106 7.57 -8.23 2.60
CA ALA A 106 8.07 -7.96 3.94
C ALA A 106 8.70 -9.22 4.56
N ALA A 107 7.98 -10.34 4.54
CA ALA A 107 8.48 -11.61 5.07
C ALA A 107 9.78 -12.06 4.39
N THR A 108 9.86 -11.97 3.06
CA THR A 108 11.08 -12.28 2.29
C THR A 108 12.26 -11.43 2.76
N HIS A 109 12.07 -10.11 2.92
CA HIS A 109 13.14 -9.24 3.39
C HIS A 109 13.52 -9.49 4.86
N ARG A 110 12.58 -9.84 5.74
CA ARG A 110 12.91 -10.27 7.11
C ARG A 110 13.78 -11.53 7.12
N GLN A 111 13.48 -12.50 6.28
CA GLN A 111 14.29 -13.72 6.14
C GLN A 111 15.71 -13.40 5.64
N MET A 112 15.84 -12.53 4.64
CA MET A 112 17.14 -12.08 4.16
C MET A 112 17.94 -11.37 5.27
N ALA A 113 17.30 -10.47 6.02
CA ALA A 113 17.93 -9.77 7.15
C ALA A 113 18.44 -10.74 8.23
N LEU A 114 17.69 -11.82 8.51
CA LEU A 114 18.12 -12.89 9.42
C LEU A 114 19.29 -13.69 8.84
N GLY A 115 19.25 -14.05 7.55
CA GLY A 115 20.36 -14.75 6.89
C GLY A 115 21.70 -14.00 6.99
N TYR A 116 21.68 -12.67 6.84
CA TYR A 116 22.88 -11.84 7.05
C TYR A 116 23.39 -11.87 8.50
N HIS A 117 22.50 -11.95 9.48
CA HIS A 117 22.90 -12.05 10.89
C HIS A 117 23.74 -13.31 11.13
N TYR A 118 23.31 -14.45 10.59
CA TYR A 118 24.04 -15.72 10.72
C TYR A 118 25.37 -15.72 9.97
N ALA A 119 25.45 -15.12 8.78
CA ALA A 119 26.69 -15.06 8.00
C ALA A 119 27.78 -14.19 8.67
N ILE A 120 27.40 -13.07 9.30
CA ILE A 120 28.33 -12.21 10.05
C ILE A 120 28.82 -12.92 11.32
N GLN A 121 27.93 -13.63 12.02
CA GLN A 121 28.25 -14.31 13.28
C GLN A 121 29.09 -15.59 13.07
N GLY A 122 28.84 -16.34 11.99
CA GLY A 122 29.65 -17.52 11.61
C GLY A 122 31.05 -17.19 11.08
N GLY A 123 31.30 -15.95 10.64
CA GLY A 123 32.62 -15.45 10.26
C GLY A 123 33.51 -15.04 11.45
N GLN A 124 32.96 -14.98 12.66
CA GLN A 124 33.66 -14.71 13.91
C GLN A 124 33.83 -16.00 14.72
N ALA A 125 34.58 -16.98 14.18
CA ALA A 125 35.03 -18.11 14.99
C ALA A 125 36.10 -17.65 16.00
N PRO A 126 36.15 -18.19 17.24
CA PRO A 126 37.16 -17.82 18.22
C PRO A 126 38.54 -18.22 17.68
N ARG A 127 39.49 -17.29 17.65
CA ARG A 127 40.91 -17.65 17.52
C ARG A 127 41.25 -18.53 18.71
N ALA A 128 41.36 -19.84 18.46
CA ALA A 128 41.96 -20.77 19.39
C ALA A 128 43.36 -20.23 19.72
N GLY A 129 43.53 -19.83 20.98
CA GLY A 129 44.83 -19.44 21.51
C GLY A 129 45.79 -20.60 21.32
N ASN A 130 46.92 -20.36 20.68
CA ASN A 130 48.04 -21.26 20.80
C ASN A 130 48.71 -20.99 22.17
N ASN A 131 49.05 -22.07 22.85
CA ASN A 131 50.12 -22.10 23.82
C ASN A 131 50.91 -23.38 23.53
#